data_AF-A0A2T5G3F4-F1
#
_entry.id   AF-A0A2T5G3F4-F1
#
_cell.length_a   1.000
_cell.length_b   1.000
_cell.length_c   1.000
_cell.angle_alpha   90.00
_cell.angle_beta   90.00
_cell.angle_gamma   90.00
#
_symmetry.space_group_name_H-M   'P 1'
#
loop_
_entity.id
_entity.type
_entity.pdbx_description
1 polymer ?
#
loop_
_entity_poly.entity_id
_entity_poly.type
_entity_poly.pdbx_seq_one_letter_code
_entity_poly.pdbx_strand_id
1 'polypeptide(L)'
;MAEGRYFDAHEALEDVWRARGRDPFLQALIQIAAAYHHAARGNRRGAGRLLATARAHLRRAADVPEGWSKAALFEAIEAADRLLQDPTATGAHDRWPFPFPDPADA
;
A
#
# COMPACT_ATOMS: atom_id res chain seq x y z
N MET A 1 -0.12 12.66 -12.56
CA MET A 1 -0.67 11.49 -13.28
C MET A 1 -0.72 10.21 -12.42
N ALA A 2 -0.12 10.17 -11.22
CA ALA A 2 -0.12 8.96 -10.38
C ALA A 2 -1.40 8.76 -9.55
N GLU A 3 -2.17 9.83 -9.29
CA GLU A 3 -3.33 9.80 -8.38
C GLU A 3 -4.46 8.88 -8.86
N GLY A 4 -4.73 8.82 -10.17
CA GLY A 4 -5.73 7.91 -10.74
C GLY A 4 -5.32 6.45 -10.61
N ARG A 5 -4.05 6.12 -10.88
CA ARG A 5 -3.55 4.74 -10.88
C ARG A 5 -3.70 4.03 -9.52
N TYR A 6 -3.51 4.76 -8.41
CA TYR A 6 -3.65 4.18 -7.08
C TYR A 6 -5.11 4.01 -6.65
N PHE A 7 -5.99 4.91 -7.11
CA PHE A 7 -7.43 4.79 -6.89
C PHE A 7 -8.00 3.61 -7.69
N ASP A 8 -7.63 3.51 -8.97
CA ASP A 8 -8.05 2.40 -9.83
C ASP A 8 -7.55 1.04 -9.28
N ALA A 9 -6.31 1.00 -8.79
CA ALA A 9 -5.77 -0.19 -8.13
C ALA A 9 -6.50 -0.54 -6.83
N HIS A 10 -6.91 0.47 -6.05
CA HIS A 10 -7.70 0.27 -4.83
C HIS A 10 -9.06 -0.34 -5.15
N GLU A 11 -9.79 0.20 -6.12
CA GLU A 11 -11.10 -0.32 -6.53
C GLU A 11 -10.98 -1.75 -7.08
N ALA A 12 -10.02 -2.00 -7.98
CA ALA A 12 -9.79 -3.32 -8.54
C ALA A 12 -9.45 -4.38 -7.48
N LEU A 13 -8.61 -4.02 -6.50
CA LEU A 13 -8.27 -4.92 -5.39
C LEU A 13 -9.45 -5.15 -4.45
N GLU A 14 -10.29 -4.13 -4.22
CA GLU A 14 -11.45 -4.26 -3.34
C GLU A 14 -12.49 -5.23 -3.90
N ASP A 15 -12.71 -5.22 -5.21
CA ASP A 15 -13.60 -6.18 -5.88
C ASP A 15 -13.09 -7.63 -5.72
N VAL A 16 -11.79 -7.87 -5.90
CA VAL A 16 -11.18 -9.20 -5.69
C VAL A 16 -11.25 -9.62 -4.21
N TRP A 17 -10.99 -8.70 -3.29
CA TRP A 17 -11.07 -8.96 -1.84
C TRP A 17 -12.47 -9.33 -1.39
N ARG A 18 -13.51 -8.65 -1.92
CA ARG A 18 -14.92 -8.99 -1.67
C ARG A 18 -15.26 -10.38 -2.21
N ALA A 19 -14.75 -10.75 -3.38
CA ALA A 19 -14.99 -12.06 -4.00
C ALA A 19 -14.26 -13.22 -3.29
N ARG A 20 -13.08 -12.98 -2.71
CA ARG A 20 -12.23 -14.03 -2.08
C ARG A 20 -12.44 -14.21 -0.58
N GLY A 21 -13.58 -13.77 -0.03
CA GLY A 21 -13.91 -14.01 1.38
C GLY A 21 -13.11 -13.15 2.37
N ARG A 22 -12.67 -11.96 1.94
CA ARG A 22 -11.98 -10.96 2.77
C ARG A 22 -10.58 -11.35 3.27
N ASP A 23 -9.75 -11.89 2.38
CA ASP A 23 -8.35 -12.21 2.64
C ASP A 23 -7.57 -11.04 3.29
N PRO A 24 -6.96 -11.22 4.48
CA PRO A 24 -6.12 -10.21 5.12
C PRO A 24 -4.94 -9.73 4.26
N PHE A 25 -4.38 -10.56 3.40
CA PHE A 25 -3.28 -10.14 2.52
C PHE A 25 -3.77 -9.08 1.51
N LEU A 26 -4.85 -9.36 0.80
CA LEU A 26 -5.48 -8.39 -0.11
C LEU A 26 -5.90 -7.11 0.63
N GLN A 27 -6.43 -7.24 1.85
CA GLN A 27 -6.77 -6.08 2.65
C GLN A 27 -5.55 -5.21 3.00
N ALA A 28 -4.39 -5.82 3.24
CA ALA A 28 -3.16 -5.07 3.44
C ALA A 28 -2.77 -4.26 2.18
N LEU A 29 -2.85 -4.88 1.00
CA LEU A 29 -2.54 -4.21 -0.27
C LEU A 29 -3.50 -3.05 -0.57
N ILE A 30 -4.80 -3.23 -0.33
CA ILE A 30 -5.82 -2.19 -0.48
C ILE A 30 -5.50 -0.97 0.40
N GLN A 31 -5.08 -1.21 1.65
CA GLN A 31 -4.74 -0.17 2.60
C GLN A 31 -3.43 0.55 2.23
N ILE A 32 -2.46 -0.18 1.69
CA ILE A 32 -1.24 0.41 1.12
C ILE A 32 -1.63 1.35 -0.02
N ALA A 33 -2.39 0.88 -1.04
CA ALA A 33 -2.82 1.71 -2.17
C ALA A 33 -3.59 2.97 -1.73
N ALA A 34 -4.51 2.83 -0.78
CA ALA A 34 -5.23 3.97 -0.20
C ALA A 34 -4.29 4.96 0.51
N ALA A 35 -3.27 4.46 1.23
CA ALA A 35 -2.29 5.32 1.90
C ALA A 35 -1.56 6.22 0.90
N TYR A 36 -1.19 5.71 -0.27
CA TYR A 36 -0.59 6.51 -1.33
C TYR A 36 -1.52 7.58 -1.87
N HIS A 37 -2.78 7.23 -2.15
CA HIS A 37 -3.76 8.21 -2.60
C HIS A 37 -3.91 9.36 -1.59
N HIS A 38 -3.96 9.04 -0.30
CA HIS A 38 -3.97 10.05 0.77
C HIS A 38 -2.68 10.89 0.80
N ALA A 39 -1.51 10.26 0.65
CA ALA A 39 -0.23 10.97 0.65
C ALA A 39 -0.09 11.92 -0.56
N ALA A 40 -0.54 11.50 -1.75
CA ALA A 40 -0.55 12.32 -2.97
C ALA A 40 -1.40 13.58 -2.81
N ARG A 41 -2.51 13.50 -2.06
CA ARG A 41 -3.40 14.63 -1.74
C ARG A 41 -2.92 15.49 -0.57
N GLY A 42 -1.71 15.27 -0.08
CA GLY A 42 -1.14 15.97 1.07
C GLY A 42 -1.68 15.52 2.43
N ASN A 43 -2.54 14.49 2.48
CA ASN A 43 -3.09 13.95 3.72
C ASN A 43 -2.14 12.91 4.36
N ARG A 44 -0.98 13.38 4.83
CA ARG A 44 0.06 12.52 5.44
C ARG A 44 -0.45 11.76 6.67
N ARG A 45 -1.24 12.42 7.52
CA ARG A 45 -1.81 11.80 8.73
C ARG A 45 -2.80 10.68 8.38
N GLY A 46 -3.60 10.86 7.33
CA GLY A 46 -4.47 9.82 6.79
C GLY A 46 -3.67 8.64 6.26
N ALA A 47 -2.63 8.92 5.46
CA ALA A 47 -1.75 7.90 4.91
C ALA A 47 -1.09 7.03 5.99
N GLY A 48 -0.49 7.63 7.03
CA GLY A 48 0.16 6.86 8.10
C GLY A 48 -0.80 5.94 8.89
N ARG A 49 -2.07 6.34 9.04
CA ARG A 49 -3.08 5.45 9.65
C ARG A 49 -3.39 4.24 8.79
N LEU A 50 -3.50 4.46 7.47
CA LEU A 50 -3.75 3.38 6.51
C LEU A 50 -2.58 2.41 6.47
N LEU A 51 -1.34 2.90 6.55
CA LEU A 51 -0.14 2.06 6.69
C LEU A 51 -0.13 1.23 7.97
N ALA A 52 -0.48 1.84 9.11
CA ALA A 52 -0.59 1.11 10.37
C ALA A 52 -1.63 -0.03 10.29
N THR A 53 -2.76 0.23 9.63
CA THR A 53 -3.81 -0.77 9.34
C THR A 53 -3.30 -1.86 8.40
N ALA A 54 -2.63 -1.48 7.30
CA ALA A 54 -2.01 -2.42 6.36
C ALA A 54 -1.04 -3.37 7.07
N ARG A 55 -0.19 -2.84 7.94
CA ARG A 55 0.75 -3.61 8.76
C ARG A 55 0.05 -4.65 9.63
N ALA A 56 -1.08 -4.28 10.24
CA ALA A 56 -1.86 -5.18 11.08
C ALA A 56 -2.52 -6.31 10.27
N HIS A 57 -3.02 -6.02 9.06
CA HIS A 57 -3.57 -7.03 8.16
C HIS A 57 -2.49 -7.96 7.62
N LEU A 58 -1.35 -7.41 7.21
CA LEU A 58 -0.22 -8.20 6.74
C LEU A 58 0.26 -9.16 7.83
N ARG A 59 0.35 -8.73 9.10
CA ARG A 59 0.69 -9.63 10.22
C ARG A 59 -0.26 -10.83 10.30
N ARG A 60 -1.56 -10.62 10.09
CA ARG A 60 -2.61 -11.66 10.16
C ARG A 60 -2.70 -12.54 8.91
N ALA A 61 -2.17 -12.09 7.77
CA ALA A 61 -2.13 -12.90 6.55
C ALA A 61 -1.32 -14.17 6.80
N ALA A 62 -1.97 -15.33 6.71
CA ALA A 62 -1.33 -16.64 6.86
C ALA A 62 -0.50 -16.96 5.61
N ASP A 63 -1.09 -16.73 4.44
CA ASP A 63 -0.50 -17.00 3.14
C ASP A 63 -0.18 -15.70 2.39
N VAL A 64 0.90 -15.74 1.63
CA VAL A 64 1.31 -14.70 0.70
C VAL A 64 1.51 -15.37 -0.66
N PRO A 65 0.88 -14.89 -1.75
CA PRO A 65 0.98 -15.53 -3.06
C PRO A 65 2.43 -15.65 -3.55
N GLU A 66 2.68 -16.61 -4.44
CA GLU A 66 3.99 -16.75 -5.08
C GLU A 66 4.42 -15.45 -5.77
N GLY A 67 5.72 -15.12 -5.68
CA GLY A 67 6.27 -13.85 -6.15
C GLY A 67 6.13 -12.68 -5.17
N TRP A 68 5.35 -12.83 -4.09
CA TRP A 68 5.21 -11.79 -3.06
C TRP A 68 6.04 -12.10 -1.82
N SER A 69 6.67 -11.06 -1.26
CA SER A 69 7.44 -11.18 -0.01
C SER A 69 6.79 -10.38 1.11
N LYS A 70 6.33 -11.09 2.15
CA LYS A 70 5.80 -10.49 3.37
C LYS A 70 6.80 -9.54 4.02
N ALA A 71 8.08 -9.94 4.05
CA ALA A 71 9.16 -9.11 4.60
C ALA A 71 9.36 -7.83 3.77
N ALA A 72 9.40 -7.94 2.44
CA ALA A 72 9.55 -6.78 1.57
C ALA A 72 8.39 -5.78 1.71
N LEU A 73 7.16 -6.28 1.89
CA LEU A 73 5.99 -5.43 2.15
C LEU A 73 6.08 -4.71 3.50
N PHE A 74 6.56 -5.38 4.56
CA PHE A 74 6.81 -4.69 5.83
C PHE A 74 7.88 -3.61 5.69
N GLU A 75 9.00 -3.91 5.03
CA GLU A 75 10.07 -2.93 4.79
C GLU A 75 9.55 -1.72 3.99
N ALA A 76 8.71 -1.94 2.99
CA ALA A 76 8.09 -0.87 2.24
C ALA A 76 7.15 -0.01 3.09
N ILE A 77 6.33 -0.62 3.97
CA ILE A 77 5.48 0.11 4.92
C ILE A 77 6.31 0.93 5.92
N GLU A 78 7.43 0.41 6.41
CA GLU A 78 8.26 1.15 7.38
C GLU A 78 9.07 2.27 6.68
N ALA A 79 9.54 2.05 5.44
CA ALA A 79 10.17 3.11 4.63
C ALA A 79 9.18 4.25 4.35
N ALA A 80 7.95 3.90 4.02
CA ALA A 80 6.85 4.82 3.81
C ALA A 80 6.51 5.70 5.02
N ASP A 81 6.30 5.06 6.18
CA ASP A 81 5.97 5.77 7.40
C ASP A 81 7.07 6.76 7.77
N ARG A 82 8.34 6.39 7.59
CA ARG A 82 9.48 7.31 7.76
C ARG A 82 9.40 8.52 6.83
N LEU A 83 9.09 8.32 5.55
CA LEU A 83 8.93 9.41 4.58
C LEU A 83 7.76 10.34 4.95
N LEU A 84 6.65 9.79 5.44
CA LEU A 84 5.49 10.59 5.85
C LEU A 84 5.77 11.43 7.10
N GLN A 85 6.62 10.94 8.00
CA GLN A 85 7.02 11.63 9.22
C GLN A 85 8.10 12.69 8.98
N ASP A 86 8.84 12.63 7.87
CA ASP A 86 9.83 13.63 7.52
C ASP A 86 9.16 14.93 7.03
N PRO A 87 9.26 16.04 7.79
CA PRO A 87 8.65 17.31 7.39
C PRO A 87 9.33 17.93 6.16
N THR A 88 10.56 17.54 5.86
CA THR A 88 11.35 18.05 4.73
C THR A 88 11.10 17.28 3.43
N ALA A 89 10.54 16.07 3.52
CA ALA A 89 10.19 15.26 2.37
C ALA A 89 9.05 15.92 1.57
N THR A 90 9.42 16.65 0.53
CA THR A 90 8.51 17.22 -0.47
C THR A 90 8.37 16.24 -1.62
N GLY A 91 7.15 15.98 -2.11
CA GLY A 91 6.94 14.96 -3.16
C GLY A 91 7.21 13.53 -2.67
N ALA A 92 7.04 13.25 -1.37
CA ALA A 92 7.29 11.93 -0.77
C ALA A 92 6.55 10.77 -1.49
N HIS A 93 5.40 11.06 -2.12
CA HIS A 93 4.65 10.09 -2.93
C HIS A 93 5.35 9.72 -4.25
N ASP A 94 6.18 10.60 -4.82
CA ASP A 94 6.93 10.34 -6.06
C ASP A 94 8.18 9.48 -5.82
N ARG A 95 8.68 9.45 -4.58
CA ARG A 95 9.92 8.73 -4.19
C ARG A 95 9.65 7.43 -3.47
N TRP A 96 8.40 7.09 -3.24
CA TRP A 96 8.09 5.94 -2.44
C TRP A 96 8.33 4.66 -3.25
N PRO A 97 9.27 3.80 -2.83
CA PRO A 97 9.57 2.57 -3.54
C PRO A 97 8.38 1.63 -3.43
N PHE A 98 7.63 1.47 -4.52
CA PHE A 98 6.61 0.44 -4.64
C PHE A 98 7.35 -0.88 -4.90
N PRO A 99 7.26 -1.90 -4.02
CA PRO A 99 7.92 -3.19 -4.24
C PRO A 99 7.03 -4.13 -5.06
N PHE A 100 6.21 -3.61 -5.98
CA PHE A 100 5.40 -4.46 -6.86
C PHE A 100 6.16 -4.63 -8.18
N PRO A 101 6.14 -5.83 -8.79
CA PRO A 101 6.49 -5.95 -10.20
C PRO A 101 5.59 -4.98 -10.98
N ASP A 102 6.12 -4.38 -12.05
CA ASP A 102 5.29 -3.57 -12.93
C ASP A 102 4.13 -4.49 -13.40
N PRO A 103 2.86 -4.04 -13.47
CA PRO A 103 1.83 -4.82 -14.16
C PRO A 103 2.20 -5.18 -15.60
N ALA A 104 3.21 -4.52 -16.20
CA ALA A 104 3.82 -4.93 -17.47
C ALA A 104 4.80 -6.12 -17.38
N ASP A 105 5.22 -6.50 -16.17
CA ASP A 105 6.15 -7.60 -15.87
C ASP A 105 5.45 -8.91 -15.46
N ALA A 106 4.10 -8.97 -15.55
CA ALA A 106 3.27 -10.12 -15.19
C ALA A 106 2.69 -10.85 -16.42
#